data_AF-A0A355UYI8-F1
#
_entry.id   AF-A0A355UYI8-F1
#
_cell.length_a   1.000
_cell.length_b   1.000
_cell.length_c   1.000
_cell.angle_alpha   90.00
_cell.angle_beta   90.00
_cell.angle_gamma   90.00
#
_symmetry.space_group_name_H-M   'P 1'
#
loop_
_entity.id
_entity.type
_entity.pdbx_description
1 polymer ?
#
loop_
_entity_poly.entity_id
_entity_poly.type
_entity_poly.pdbx_seq_one_letter_code
_entity_poly.pdbx_strand_id
1 'polypeptide(L)'
;MTKIKTPCYILDEQKLISNLEILHGVEERTGCKILLAQKAFSMFSVYPLISKYVSGTACSGLYEAKLGLECMGKENHVFSAAYRDDEIDEIIDCCSHIIFNSFSQLDKFRDKVLSKGKKIGLRINPEYSTQLGHEIYDPCSPKSRLGITLKNFRPDDLKGVTGLHFHTLCEQNSDDLETTLQAVEDRFGKYLYDMEWINFGGGHHITRSDYDIPRLEKCIRRMQEKYNLEVFIEPGEAFALNAGYLITKVLDITENDMPIAILDTSAACHMPDVLEMPYRPPLFNSGMPDEKTYTYRLGSQTCLAGDVIGEYSFDKPLDI
;
A
#
# COMPACT_ATOMS: atom_id res chain seq x y z
N MET A 1 7.41 12.49 31.68
CA MET A 1 6.68 11.97 30.50
C MET A 1 5.50 12.89 30.25
N THR A 2 5.42 13.48 29.07
CA THR A 2 4.30 14.32 28.63
C THR A 2 3.00 13.49 28.70
N LYS A 3 1.95 14.03 29.31
CA LYS A 3 0.66 13.35 29.40
C LYS A 3 0.00 13.38 28.02
N ILE A 4 0.09 12.27 27.27
CA ILE A 4 -0.55 12.13 25.96
C ILE A 4 -2.08 12.04 26.16
N LYS A 5 -2.84 12.80 25.38
CA LYS A 5 -4.31 12.76 25.39
C LYS A 5 -4.79 11.71 24.39
N THR A 6 -5.81 10.95 24.76
CA THR A 6 -6.48 9.99 23.88
C THR A 6 -7.69 10.62 23.17
N PRO A 7 -8.12 10.05 22.02
CA PRO A 7 -7.44 9.00 21.27
C PRO A 7 -6.19 9.54 20.56
N CYS A 8 -5.15 8.71 20.40
CA CYS A 8 -3.90 9.15 19.78
C CYS A 8 -3.17 8.00 19.10
N TYR A 9 -2.71 8.23 17.86
CA TYR A 9 -1.73 7.36 17.24
C TYR A 9 -0.33 7.66 17.77
N ILE A 10 0.33 6.62 18.26
CA ILE A 10 1.73 6.66 18.66
C ILE A 10 2.53 5.79 17.71
N LEU A 11 3.55 6.39 17.13
CA LEU A 11 4.55 5.68 16.33
C LEU A 11 5.77 5.37 17.19
N ASP A 12 6.19 4.12 17.17
CA ASP A 12 7.45 3.66 17.74
C ASP A 12 8.55 3.82 16.68
N GLU A 13 9.37 4.85 16.85
CA GLU A 13 10.44 5.19 15.91
C GLU A 13 11.46 4.05 15.77
N GLN A 14 11.76 3.30 16.84
CA GLN A 14 12.72 2.19 16.75
C GLN A 14 12.18 1.05 15.90
N LYS A 15 10.89 0.71 16.06
CA LYS A 15 10.25 -0.29 15.22
C LYS A 15 10.14 0.15 13.77
N LEU A 16 9.86 1.43 13.53
CA LEU A 16 9.89 2.00 12.18
C LEU A 16 11.29 1.83 11.57
N ILE A 17 12.35 2.18 12.30
CA ILE A 17 13.74 2.04 11.84
C ILE A 17 14.05 0.57 11.52
N SER A 18 13.65 -0.39 12.37
CA SER A 18 13.87 -1.81 12.09
C SER A 18 13.18 -2.26 10.79
N ASN A 19 11.96 -1.78 10.52
CA ASN A 19 11.28 -2.04 9.25
C ASN A 19 12.05 -1.43 8.07
N LEU A 20 12.51 -0.18 8.21
CA LEU A 20 13.27 0.53 7.19
C LEU A 20 14.62 -0.13 6.88
N GLU A 21 15.31 -0.67 7.89
CA GLU A 21 16.56 -1.42 7.71
C GLU A 21 16.36 -2.70 6.90
N ILE A 22 15.25 -3.42 7.12
CA ILE A 22 14.90 -4.60 6.33
C ILE A 22 14.67 -4.21 4.86
N LEU A 23 13.86 -3.16 4.62
CA LEU A 23 13.58 -2.66 3.27
C LEU A 23 14.87 -2.19 2.58
N HIS A 24 15.68 -1.39 3.27
CA HIS A 24 16.96 -0.89 2.75
C HIS A 24 17.90 -2.04 2.39
N GLY A 25 17.97 -3.09 3.21
CA GLY A 25 18.78 -4.26 2.92
C GLY A 25 18.39 -4.94 1.60
N VAL A 26 17.12 -4.94 1.22
CA VAL A 26 16.67 -5.46 -0.09
C VAL A 26 17.17 -4.56 -1.23
N GLU A 27 17.10 -3.23 -1.09
CA GLU A 27 17.69 -2.29 -2.06
C GLU A 27 19.20 -2.52 -2.20
N GLU A 28 19.94 -2.59 -1.09
CA GLU A 28 21.41 -2.77 -1.12
C GLU A 28 21.83 -4.07 -1.81
N ARG A 29 21.11 -5.17 -1.55
CA ARG A 29 21.47 -6.47 -2.10
C ARG A 29 21.11 -6.60 -3.57
N THR A 30 20.00 -6.00 -4.01
CA THR A 30 19.46 -6.23 -5.36
C THR A 30 19.59 -5.04 -6.32
N GLY A 31 19.79 -3.83 -5.80
CA GLY A 31 19.71 -2.60 -6.57
C GLY A 31 18.30 -2.24 -7.03
N CYS A 32 17.24 -2.92 -6.55
CA CYS A 32 15.88 -2.44 -6.79
C CYS A 32 15.63 -1.12 -6.05
N LYS A 33 14.56 -0.43 -6.43
CA LYS A 33 14.09 0.78 -5.77
C LYS A 33 12.77 0.52 -5.06
N ILE A 34 12.73 0.84 -3.77
CA ILE A 34 11.56 0.73 -2.93
C ILE A 34 10.94 2.11 -2.77
N LEU A 35 9.66 2.20 -3.09
CA LEU A 35 8.87 3.42 -3.01
C LEU A 35 7.79 3.26 -1.94
N LEU A 36 7.69 4.21 -1.01
CA LEU A 36 6.60 4.21 -0.02
C LEU A 36 5.27 4.47 -0.73
N ALA A 37 4.35 3.50 -0.70
CA ALA A 37 2.97 3.72 -1.14
C ALA A 37 2.21 4.58 -0.11
N GLN A 38 2.10 5.88 -0.40
CA GLN A 38 1.60 6.89 0.56
C GLN A 38 0.17 6.65 1.03
N LYS A 39 -0.66 6.01 0.19
CA LYS A 39 -2.03 5.59 0.53
C LYS A 39 -2.13 4.75 1.81
N ALA A 40 -1.08 4.01 2.14
CA ALA A 40 -1.04 3.18 3.35
C ALA A 40 -0.44 3.92 4.55
N PHE A 41 0.52 4.82 4.32
CA PHE A 41 1.20 5.55 5.39
C PHE A 41 1.67 6.94 4.94
N SER A 42 1.03 7.97 5.50
CA SER A 42 1.27 9.38 5.18
C SER A 42 1.57 10.26 6.42
N MET A 43 2.18 9.70 7.46
CA MET A 43 2.71 10.50 8.58
C MET A 43 3.98 11.25 8.11
N PHE A 44 3.80 12.30 7.32
CA PHE A 44 4.87 13.00 6.60
C PHE A 44 5.98 13.56 7.50
N SER A 45 5.71 13.76 8.80
CA SER A 45 6.72 14.18 9.78
C SER A 45 7.90 13.22 9.89
N VAL A 46 7.72 11.94 9.53
CA VAL A 46 8.82 10.94 9.51
C VAL A 46 9.40 10.69 8.13
N TYR A 47 8.92 11.35 7.07
CA TYR A 47 9.49 11.18 5.72
C TYR A 47 10.98 11.53 5.64
N PRO A 48 11.52 12.55 6.36
CA PRO A 48 12.96 12.79 6.42
C PRO A 48 13.78 11.66 7.06
N LEU A 49 13.16 10.82 7.90
CA LEU A 49 13.80 9.61 8.43
C LEU A 49 13.72 8.50 7.39
N ILE A 50 12.54 8.26 6.81
CA ILE A 50 12.30 7.24 5.78
C ILE A 50 13.20 7.46 4.56
N SER A 51 13.40 8.71 4.14
CA SER A 51 14.25 9.07 3.00
C SER A 51 15.72 8.71 3.21
N LYS A 52 16.16 8.33 4.42
CA LYS A 52 17.53 7.82 4.61
C LYS A 52 17.69 6.37 4.14
N TYR A 53 16.59 5.63 3.99
CA TYR A 53 16.60 4.17 3.80
C TYR A 53 16.02 3.71 2.46
N VAL A 54 15.12 4.46 1.84
CA VAL A 54 14.43 4.01 0.62
C VAL A 54 14.51 5.03 -0.51
N SER A 55 14.17 4.59 -1.73
CA SER A 55 14.36 5.37 -2.96
C SER A 55 13.32 6.45 -3.22
N GLY A 56 12.13 6.41 -2.62
CA GLY A 56 11.12 7.44 -2.87
C GLY A 56 9.70 7.13 -2.43
N THR A 57 8.73 7.68 -3.17
CA THR A 57 7.29 7.52 -2.93
C THR A 57 6.54 7.07 -4.18
N ALA A 58 5.49 6.29 -3.97
CA ALA A 58 4.44 6.03 -4.93
C ALA A 58 3.16 6.75 -4.48
N CYS A 59 2.50 7.44 -5.40
CA CYS A 59 1.32 8.26 -5.14
C CYS A 59 0.16 7.91 -6.07
N SER A 60 -1.04 8.23 -5.61
CA SER A 60 -2.32 7.92 -6.25
C SER A 60 -3.06 9.16 -6.78
N GLY A 61 -2.46 10.35 -6.64
CA GLY A 61 -3.04 11.62 -7.09
C GLY A 61 -2.21 12.84 -6.71
N LEU A 62 -2.73 14.02 -7.02
CA LEU A 62 -2.02 15.31 -6.89
C LEU A 62 -1.49 15.60 -5.48
N TYR A 63 -2.29 15.40 -4.44
CA TYR A 63 -1.89 15.76 -3.09
C TYR A 63 -0.77 14.87 -2.53
N GLU A 64 -0.83 13.56 -2.81
CA GLU A 64 0.27 12.66 -2.48
C GLU A 64 1.51 12.94 -3.34
N ALA A 65 1.34 13.34 -4.61
CA ALA A 65 2.45 13.76 -5.45
C ALA A 65 3.18 14.97 -4.87
N LYS A 66 2.44 15.99 -4.40
CA LYS A 66 2.99 17.16 -3.70
C LYS A 66 3.66 16.77 -2.39
N LEU A 67 3.02 15.93 -1.58
CA LEU A 67 3.57 15.46 -0.32
C LEU A 67 4.91 14.73 -0.51
N GLY A 68 4.98 13.84 -1.51
CA GLY A 68 6.22 13.14 -1.87
C GLY A 68 7.33 14.09 -2.28
N LEU A 69 7.01 15.08 -3.14
CA LEU A 69 7.98 16.10 -3.55
C LEU A 69 8.49 16.94 -2.37
N GLU A 70 7.56 17.46 -1.55
CA GLU A 70 7.86 18.42 -0.48
C GLU A 70 8.53 17.79 0.74
N CYS A 71 8.12 16.58 1.12
CA CYS A 71 8.51 15.95 2.39
C CYS A 71 9.45 14.76 2.24
N MET A 72 9.36 13.97 1.16
CA MET A 72 10.31 12.86 0.89
C MET A 72 11.53 13.35 0.12
N GLY A 73 11.33 14.17 -0.93
CA GLY A 73 12.41 14.81 -1.69
C GLY A 73 13.27 13.83 -2.51
N LYS A 74 12.70 12.69 -2.91
CA LYS A 74 13.38 11.65 -3.71
C LYS A 74 12.57 11.30 -4.97
N GLU A 75 12.70 10.08 -5.46
CA GLU A 75 11.94 9.57 -6.58
C GLU A 75 10.43 9.58 -6.27
N ASN A 76 9.61 9.97 -7.24
CA ASN A 76 8.17 10.11 -7.02
C ASN A 76 7.41 9.60 -8.24
N HIS A 77 6.72 8.47 -8.07
CA HIS A 77 5.95 7.80 -9.10
C HIS A 77 4.47 8.00 -8.85
N VAL A 78 3.70 8.31 -9.89
CA VAL A 78 2.25 8.46 -9.78
C VAL A 78 1.52 7.47 -10.66
N PHE A 79 0.51 6.84 -10.08
CA PHE A 79 -0.52 6.11 -10.79
C PHE A 79 -1.88 6.67 -10.42
N SER A 80 -2.69 7.04 -11.41
CA SER A 80 -4.12 7.26 -11.22
C SER A 80 -4.91 6.41 -12.20
N ALA A 81 -6.09 5.95 -11.76
CA ALA A 81 -7.04 5.30 -12.67
C ALA A 81 -7.48 6.23 -13.81
N ALA A 82 -7.53 7.54 -13.55
CA ALA A 82 -7.70 8.59 -14.55
C ALA A 82 -7.15 9.91 -14.00
N TYR A 83 -6.35 10.60 -14.80
CA TYR A 83 -5.90 11.95 -14.49
C TYR A 83 -6.92 12.97 -14.94
N ARG A 84 -7.07 14.03 -14.14
CA ARG A 84 -7.92 15.17 -14.47
C ARG A 84 -7.13 16.22 -15.26
N ASP A 85 -7.79 16.88 -16.20
CA ASP A 85 -7.18 17.94 -16.99
C ASP A 85 -6.67 19.11 -16.15
N ASP A 86 -7.37 19.42 -15.06
CA ASP A 86 -7.05 20.53 -14.15
C ASP A 86 -5.95 20.20 -13.13
N GLU A 87 -5.49 18.94 -13.06
CA GLU A 87 -4.46 18.51 -12.10
C GLU A 87 -3.18 17.99 -12.78
N ILE A 88 -3.27 17.48 -14.02
CA ILE A 88 -2.18 16.74 -14.67
C ILE A 88 -0.88 17.53 -14.82
N ASP A 89 -0.96 18.84 -15.08
CA ASP A 89 0.24 19.64 -15.28
C ASP A 89 1.05 19.78 -13.97
N GLU A 90 0.37 19.95 -12.83
CA GLU A 90 1.01 19.96 -11.51
C GLU A 90 1.56 18.58 -11.12
N ILE A 91 0.83 17.51 -11.46
CA ILE A 91 1.29 16.12 -11.23
C ILE A 91 2.59 15.87 -11.99
N ILE A 92 2.66 16.27 -13.28
CA ILE A 92 3.87 16.11 -14.10
C ILE A 92 5.07 16.85 -13.51
N ASP A 93 4.84 18.02 -12.93
CA ASP A 93 5.90 18.80 -12.28
C ASP A 93 6.40 18.12 -10.99
N CYS A 94 5.53 17.42 -10.25
CA CYS A 94 5.87 16.75 -9.00
C CYS A 94 6.51 15.35 -9.14
N CYS A 95 6.30 14.67 -10.27
CA CYS A 95 6.65 13.26 -10.42
C CYS A 95 7.74 13.03 -11.48
N SER A 96 8.52 11.97 -11.31
CA SER A 96 9.49 11.49 -12.31
C SER A 96 8.86 10.50 -13.29
N HIS A 97 7.90 9.70 -12.82
CA HIS A 97 7.21 8.66 -13.59
C HIS A 97 5.70 8.86 -13.52
N ILE A 98 5.06 8.90 -14.69
CA ILE A 98 3.60 9.01 -14.85
C ILE A 98 3.07 7.70 -15.42
N ILE A 99 2.31 6.97 -14.63
CA ILE A 99 1.79 5.65 -14.99
C ILE A 99 0.34 5.80 -15.40
N PHE A 100 0.01 5.39 -16.62
CA PHE A 100 -1.34 5.44 -17.16
C PHE A 100 -2.06 4.11 -17.01
N ASN A 101 -3.33 4.19 -16.58
CA ASN A 101 -4.20 3.03 -16.45
C ASN A 101 -4.81 2.55 -17.78
N SER A 102 -4.75 3.37 -18.83
CA SER A 102 -5.34 3.05 -20.13
C SER A 102 -4.62 3.81 -21.25
N PHE A 103 -4.69 3.26 -22.46
CA PHE A 103 -4.18 3.97 -23.63
C PHE A 103 -4.95 5.28 -23.91
N SER A 104 -6.25 5.38 -23.61
CA SER A 104 -6.98 6.66 -23.82
C SER A 104 -6.39 7.80 -22.99
N GLN A 105 -5.98 7.52 -21.75
CA GLN A 105 -5.30 8.51 -20.90
C GLN A 105 -3.87 8.79 -21.38
N LEU A 106 -3.16 7.76 -21.83
CA LEU A 106 -1.86 7.93 -22.48
C LEU A 106 -2.00 8.85 -23.70
N ASP A 107 -2.86 8.53 -24.66
CA ASP A 107 -3.08 9.29 -25.91
C ASP A 107 -3.38 10.76 -25.63
N LYS A 108 -4.13 11.03 -24.56
CA LYS A 108 -4.51 12.39 -24.16
C LYS A 108 -3.35 13.20 -23.58
N PHE A 109 -2.46 12.57 -22.79
CA PHE A 109 -1.48 13.29 -21.98
C PHE A 109 -0.01 13.01 -22.34
N ARG A 110 0.26 12.05 -23.24
CA ARG A 110 1.60 11.60 -23.65
C ARG A 110 2.53 12.77 -23.98
N ASP A 111 2.09 13.66 -24.87
CA ASP A 111 2.94 14.75 -25.35
C ASP A 111 3.28 15.74 -24.22
N LYS A 112 2.36 15.97 -23.27
CA LYS A 112 2.64 16.80 -22.09
C LYS A 112 3.75 16.17 -21.24
N VAL A 113 3.64 14.88 -20.93
CA VAL A 113 4.64 14.15 -20.12
C VAL A 113 6.00 14.15 -20.81
N LEU A 114 6.05 13.85 -22.11
CA LEU A 114 7.28 13.83 -22.90
C LEU A 114 7.92 15.22 -23.01
N SER A 115 7.13 16.28 -23.19
CA SER A 115 7.64 17.66 -23.27
C SER A 115 8.37 18.13 -22.01
N LYS A 116 8.06 17.51 -20.86
CA LYS A 116 8.66 17.76 -19.56
C LYS A 116 9.79 16.77 -19.23
N GLY A 117 10.12 15.87 -20.16
CA GLY A 117 11.18 14.88 -19.99
C GLY A 117 10.90 13.82 -18.92
N LYS A 118 9.62 13.63 -18.55
CA LYS A 118 9.24 12.62 -17.54
C LYS A 118 9.05 11.26 -18.19
N LYS A 119 9.15 10.20 -17.38
CA LYS A 119 9.01 8.81 -17.84
C LYS A 119 7.54 8.41 -17.88
N ILE A 120 7.17 7.62 -18.88
CA ILE A 120 5.81 7.13 -19.07
C ILE A 120 5.79 5.63 -18.77
N GLY A 121 4.84 5.22 -17.93
CA GLY A 121 4.53 3.82 -17.68
C GLY A 121 3.11 3.46 -18.08
N LEU A 122 2.87 2.17 -18.35
CA LEU A 122 1.53 1.61 -18.48
C LEU A 122 1.26 0.63 -17.35
N ARG A 123 0.12 0.79 -16.67
CA ARG A 123 -0.36 -0.25 -15.75
C ARG A 123 -0.94 -1.39 -16.58
N ILE A 124 -0.37 -2.59 -16.47
CA ILE A 124 -0.87 -3.81 -17.10
C ILE A 124 -1.68 -4.63 -16.10
N ASN A 125 -2.60 -5.44 -16.62
CA ASN A 125 -3.37 -6.39 -15.86
C ASN A 125 -3.03 -7.81 -16.38
N PRO A 126 -2.32 -8.64 -15.59
CA PRO A 126 -1.99 -10.01 -15.97
C PRO A 126 -3.20 -10.97 -15.92
N GLU A 127 -4.37 -10.50 -15.50
CA GLU A 127 -5.60 -11.31 -15.35
C GLU A 127 -5.33 -12.59 -14.55
N TYR A 128 -4.51 -12.43 -13.51
CA TYR A 128 -4.07 -13.47 -12.61
C TYR A 128 -4.06 -12.91 -11.19
N SER A 129 -4.77 -13.58 -10.29
CA SER A 129 -4.88 -13.22 -8.88
C SER A 129 -4.66 -14.46 -8.04
N THR A 130 -3.86 -14.31 -6.99
CA THR A 130 -3.66 -15.33 -5.96
C THR A 130 -4.43 -15.01 -4.68
N GLN A 131 -5.14 -13.88 -4.65
CA GLN A 131 -5.93 -13.47 -3.48
C GLN A 131 -7.08 -14.45 -3.24
N LEU A 132 -7.30 -14.81 -1.96
CA LEU A 132 -8.41 -15.64 -1.53
C LEU A 132 -9.37 -14.80 -0.68
N GLY A 133 -10.66 -14.79 -1.01
CA GLY A 133 -11.72 -14.26 -0.15
C GLY A 133 -11.98 -12.75 -0.18
N HIS A 134 -11.26 -11.96 -1.00
CA HIS A 134 -11.33 -10.48 -0.96
C HIS A 134 -11.51 -9.82 -2.34
N GLU A 135 -12.66 -10.06 -3.00
CA GLU A 135 -12.92 -9.53 -4.36
C GLU A 135 -12.81 -7.99 -4.48
N ILE A 136 -13.07 -7.24 -3.41
CA ILE A 136 -13.03 -5.75 -3.41
C ILE A 136 -11.60 -5.23 -3.62
N TYR A 137 -10.59 -5.94 -3.11
CA TYR A 137 -9.19 -5.56 -3.23
C TYR A 137 -8.44 -6.28 -4.34
N ASP A 138 -9.10 -7.16 -5.09
CA ASP A 138 -8.49 -7.87 -6.22
C ASP A 138 -8.41 -6.96 -7.46
N PRO A 139 -7.22 -6.41 -7.79
CA PRO A 139 -7.06 -5.53 -8.94
C PRO A 139 -7.08 -6.31 -10.27
N CYS A 140 -7.03 -7.65 -10.21
CA CYS A 140 -7.12 -8.55 -11.36
C CYS A 140 -8.51 -9.20 -11.48
N SER A 141 -9.49 -8.81 -10.65
CA SER A 141 -10.84 -9.35 -10.76
C SER A 141 -11.41 -9.15 -12.17
N PRO A 142 -12.30 -10.03 -12.67
CA PRO A 142 -12.82 -9.93 -14.04
C PRO A 142 -13.53 -8.61 -14.39
N LYS A 143 -13.98 -7.86 -13.37
CA LYS A 143 -14.64 -6.55 -13.52
C LYS A 143 -13.75 -5.39 -13.06
N SER A 144 -12.46 -5.65 -12.81
CA SER A 144 -11.53 -4.64 -12.38
C SER A 144 -11.42 -3.51 -13.39
N ARG A 145 -11.41 -2.28 -12.88
CA ARG A 145 -11.13 -1.06 -13.64
C ARG A 145 -9.63 -0.77 -13.79
N LEU A 146 -8.77 -1.64 -13.25
CA LEU A 146 -7.34 -1.36 -13.06
C LEU A 146 -6.49 -2.18 -14.03
N GLY A 147 -5.60 -1.48 -14.73
CA GLY A 147 -4.63 -2.03 -15.66
C GLY A 147 -5.21 -2.44 -17.02
N ILE A 148 -4.33 -2.48 -18.00
CA ILE A 148 -4.62 -2.87 -19.38
C ILE A 148 -4.42 -4.37 -19.50
N THR A 149 -5.50 -5.11 -19.81
CA THR A 149 -5.41 -6.55 -20.11
C THR A 149 -4.70 -6.78 -21.45
N LEU A 150 -4.16 -7.98 -21.65
CA LEU A 150 -3.45 -8.32 -22.89
C LEU A 150 -4.33 -8.11 -24.14
N LYS A 151 -5.63 -8.42 -24.04
CA LYS A 151 -6.62 -8.20 -25.11
C LYS A 151 -6.72 -6.74 -25.56
N ASN A 152 -6.53 -5.80 -24.63
CA ASN A 152 -6.65 -4.36 -24.88
C ASN A 152 -5.29 -3.67 -25.05
N PHE A 153 -4.19 -4.42 -24.99
CA PHE A 153 -2.85 -3.88 -25.13
C PHE A 153 -2.55 -3.55 -26.60
N ARG A 154 -2.08 -2.34 -26.89
CA ARG A 154 -1.77 -1.86 -28.24
C ARG A 154 -0.24 -1.82 -28.43
N PRO A 155 0.40 -2.91 -28.89
CA PRO A 155 1.86 -2.96 -29.01
C PRO A 155 2.43 -1.97 -30.02
N ASP A 156 1.64 -1.58 -31.03
CA ASP A 156 2.06 -0.62 -32.06
C ASP A 156 1.99 0.85 -31.59
N ASP A 157 1.55 1.10 -30.35
CA ASP A 157 1.31 2.45 -29.79
C ASP A 157 2.09 2.71 -28.49
N LEU A 158 3.32 2.19 -28.41
CA LEU A 158 4.20 2.31 -27.24
C LEU A 158 5.18 3.49 -27.29
N LYS A 159 4.98 4.45 -28.21
CA LYS A 159 5.90 5.60 -28.37
C LYS A 159 6.09 6.33 -27.04
N GLY A 160 7.33 6.30 -26.52
CA GLY A 160 7.73 7.00 -25.30
C GLY A 160 7.35 6.28 -24.00
N VAL A 161 6.64 5.14 -24.07
CA VAL A 161 6.42 4.26 -22.91
C VAL A 161 7.74 3.54 -22.63
N THR A 162 8.26 3.69 -21.42
CA THR A 162 9.55 3.08 -21.03
C THR A 162 9.44 2.06 -19.90
N GLY A 163 8.25 1.83 -19.36
CA GLY A 163 8.08 0.76 -18.38
C GLY A 163 6.66 0.31 -18.18
N LEU A 164 6.55 -0.84 -17.50
CA LEU A 164 5.29 -1.47 -17.16
C LEU A 164 5.14 -1.54 -15.64
N HIS A 165 3.92 -1.34 -15.18
CA HIS A 165 3.55 -1.48 -13.77
C HIS A 165 2.46 -2.53 -13.64
N PHE A 166 2.59 -3.45 -12.70
CA PHE A 166 1.48 -4.30 -12.27
C PHE A 166 1.37 -4.23 -10.76
N HIS A 167 0.17 -4.50 -10.25
CA HIS A 167 -0.06 -4.63 -8.82
C HIS A 167 -1.19 -5.63 -8.66
N THR A 168 -0.91 -6.74 -8.00
CA THR A 168 -1.84 -7.87 -7.80
C THR A 168 -1.93 -8.31 -6.34
N LEU A 169 -0.87 -8.08 -5.54
CA LEU A 169 -0.78 -8.57 -4.18
C LEU A 169 -1.56 -7.71 -3.18
N CYS A 170 -2.05 -8.33 -2.11
CA CYS A 170 -2.57 -7.69 -0.91
C CYS A 170 -2.21 -8.54 0.32
N GLU A 171 -1.38 -8.03 1.22
CA GLU A 171 -0.89 -8.74 2.43
C GLU A 171 -0.19 -10.09 2.20
N GLN A 172 0.39 -10.26 1.01
CA GLN A 172 0.87 -11.53 0.50
C GLN A 172 2.39 -11.70 0.60
N ASN A 173 2.86 -12.93 0.44
CA ASN A 173 4.28 -13.30 0.53
C ASN A 173 4.91 -13.38 -0.88
N SER A 174 6.21 -13.68 -0.98
CA SER A 174 6.94 -13.59 -2.24
C SER A 174 6.67 -14.73 -3.23
N ASP A 175 6.03 -15.83 -2.81
CA ASP A 175 5.51 -16.90 -3.68
C ASP A 175 4.33 -16.45 -4.55
N ASP A 176 3.45 -15.61 -3.99
CA ASP A 176 2.38 -14.96 -4.76
C ASP A 176 2.96 -14.06 -5.85
N LEU A 177 4.03 -13.32 -5.54
CA LEU A 177 4.76 -12.52 -6.52
C LEU A 177 5.41 -13.40 -7.59
N GLU A 178 6.13 -14.44 -7.19
CA GLU A 178 6.81 -15.36 -8.12
C GLU A 178 5.83 -15.94 -9.14
N THR A 179 4.64 -16.35 -8.67
CA THR A 179 3.58 -16.87 -9.53
C THR A 179 2.95 -15.78 -10.41
N THR A 180 2.73 -14.59 -9.86
CA THR A 180 2.26 -13.42 -10.63
C THR A 180 3.23 -13.04 -11.73
N LEU A 181 4.53 -13.01 -11.45
CA LEU A 181 5.58 -12.67 -12.41
C LEU A 181 5.59 -13.66 -13.57
N GLN A 182 5.35 -14.95 -13.31
CA GLN A 182 5.18 -15.92 -14.39
C GLN A 182 4.02 -15.54 -15.31
N ALA A 183 2.86 -15.17 -14.76
CA ALA A 183 1.71 -14.72 -15.56
C ALA A 183 2.00 -13.41 -16.33
N VAL A 184 2.76 -12.49 -15.74
CA VAL A 184 3.23 -11.26 -16.40
C VAL A 184 4.15 -11.60 -17.57
N GLU A 185 5.12 -12.49 -17.39
CA GLU A 185 6.04 -12.90 -18.46
C GLU A 185 5.33 -13.66 -19.58
N ASP A 186 4.40 -14.56 -19.25
CA ASP A 186 3.64 -15.33 -20.25
C ASP A 186 2.81 -14.42 -21.16
N ARG A 187 2.26 -13.32 -20.61
CA ARG A 187 1.35 -12.42 -21.33
C ARG A 187 2.06 -11.21 -21.95
N PHE A 188 2.97 -10.59 -21.21
CA PHE A 188 3.61 -9.32 -21.56
C PHE A 188 5.12 -9.43 -21.73
N GLY A 189 5.73 -10.57 -21.43
CA GLY A 189 7.20 -10.73 -21.40
C GLY A 189 7.90 -10.40 -22.70
N LYS A 190 7.25 -10.58 -23.87
CA LYS A 190 7.83 -10.17 -25.15
C LYS A 190 8.02 -8.66 -25.29
N TYR A 191 7.24 -7.84 -24.58
CA TYR A 191 7.34 -6.38 -24.61
C TYR A 191 8.36 -5.85 -23.59
N LEU A 192 8.72 -6.65 -22.58
CA LEU A 192 9.64 -6.25 -21.52
C LEU A 192 11.06 -6.01 -22.02
N TYR A 193 11.47 -6.63 -23.14
CA TYR A 193 12.77 -6.36 -23.76
C TYR A 193 12.93 -4.94 -24.30
N ASP A 194 11.81 -4.25 -24.57
CA ASP A 194 11.81 -2.87 -25.06
C ASP A 194 11.61 -1.84 -23.93
N MET A 195 11.52 -2.31 -22.68
CA MET A 195 11.31 -1.46 -21.50
C MET A 195 12.64 -1.18 -20.78
N GLU A 196 12.68 -0.04 -20.08
CA GLU A 196 13.79 0.35 -19.21
C GLU A 196 13.54 -0.12 -17.76
N TRP A 197 12.28 -0.21 -17.35
CA TRP A 197 11.91 -0.53 -15.96
C TRP A 197 10.60 -1.31 -15.84
N ILE A 198 10.45 -2.00 -14.71
CA ILE A 198 9.23 -2.65 -14.29
C ILE A 198 8.94 -2.36 -12.83
N ASN A 199 7.66 -2.14 -12.51
CA ASN A 199 7.21 -1.91 -11.15
C ASN A 199 6.26 -3.04 -10.73
N PHE A 200 6.58 -3.70 -9.62
CA PHE A 200 5.82 -4.84 -9.08
C PHE A 200 4.62 -4.41 -8.22
N GLY A 201 4.47 -3.11 -7.99
CA GLY A 201 3.42 -2.54 -7.16
C GLY A 201 3.62 -2.88 -5.68
N GLY A 202 2.53 -2.73 -4.92
CA GLY A 202 2.50 -3.00 -3.47
C GLY A 202 1.92 -4.36 -3.09
N GLY A 203 1.49 -4.48 -1.83
CA GLY A 203 0.92 -5.71 -1.27
C GLY A 203 1.96 -6.67 -0.67
N HIS A 204 3.23 -6.30 -0.74
CA HIS A 204 4.33 -7.05 -0.14
C HIS A 204 4.48 -6.75 1.34
N HIS A 205 4.38 -7.77 2.19
CA HIS A 205 4.64 -7.66 3.63
C HIS A 205 6.10 -7.94 3.97
N ILE A 206 7.02 -7.24 3.30
CA ILE A 206 8.49 -7.51 3.33
C ILE A 206 9.06 -7.57 4.75
N THR A 207 8.51 -6.77 5.66
CA THR A 207 8.98 -6.63 7.05
C THR A 207 8.27 -7.57 8.02
N ARG A 208 7.36 -8.42 7.54
CA ARG A 208 6.73 -9.49 8.32
C ARG A 208 7.76 -10.58 8.61
N SER A 209 7.70 -11.18 9.79
CA SER A 209 8.73 -12.12 10.27
C SER A 209 8.89 -13.40 9.43
N ASP A 210 7.84 -13.80 8.72
CA ASP A 210 7.80 -14.99 7.85
C ASP A 210 7.91 -14.65 6.35
N TYR A 211 8.18 -13.40 5.99
CA TYR A 211 8.31 -13.01 4.58
C TYR A 211 9.61 -13.60 3.98
N ASP A 212 9.49 -14.32 2.85
CA ASP A 212 10.63 -14.95 2.19
C ASP A 212 11.37 -13.92 1.32
N ILE A 213 12.25 -13.15 1.97
CA ILE A 213 13.11 -12.14 1.34
C ILE A 213 14.03 -12.77 0.27
N PRO A 214 14.72 -13.90 0.51
CA PRO A 214 15.53 -14.54 -0.53
C PRO A 214 14.77 -14.86 -1.82
N ARG A 215 13.50 -15.29 -1.74
CA ARG A 215 12.67 -15.48 -2.94
C ARG A 215 12.32 -14.15 -3.61
N LEU A 216 12.01 -13.10 -2.86
CA LEU A 216 11.79 -11.76 -3.43
C LEU A 216 13.04 -11.30 -4.20
N GLU A 217 14.23 -11.45 -3.63
CA GLU A 217 15.48 -11.08 -4.29
C GLU A 217 15.73 -11.85 -5.59
N LYS A 218 15.38 -13.14 -5.64
CA LYS A 218 15.42 -13.93 -6.88
C LYS A 218 14.45 -13.40 -7.93
N CYS A 219 13.23 -13.04 -7.52
CA CYS A 219 12.24 -12.44 -8.41
C CYS A 219 12.74 -11.12 -9.02
N ILE A 220 13.34 -10.26 -8.22
CA ILE A 220 13.95 -9.01 -8.66
C ILE A 220 15.07 -9.29 -9.68
N ARG A 221 16.05 -10.13 -9.32
CA ARG A 221 17.19 -10.45 -10.18
C ARG A 221 16.77 -11.11 -11.49
N ARG A 222 15.75 -11.97 -11.48
CA ARG A 222 15.19 -12.58 -12.69
C ARG A 222 14.79 -11.51 -13.71
N MET A 223 14.11 -10.44 -13.28
CA MET A 223 13.69 -9.37 -14.18
C MET A 223 14.85 -8.48 -14.63
N GLN A 224 15.79 -8.20 -13.74
CA GLN A 224 17.01 -7.46 -14.07
C GLN A 224 17.89 -8.22 -15.07
N GLU A 225 18.16 -9.49 -14.84
CA GLU A 225 19.10 -10.28 -15.65
C GLU A 225 18.51 -10.69 -17.00
N LYS A 226 17.22 -11.07 -17.05
CA LYS A 226 16.58 -11.56 -18.28
C LYS A 226 16.21 -10.42 -19.23
N TYR A 227 15.78 -9.28 -18.68
CA TYR A 227 15.21 -8.18 -19.46
C TYR A 227 15.99 -6.87 -19.36
N ASN A 228 17.05 -6.81 -18.54
CA ASN A 228 17.84 -5.59 -18.29
C ASN A 228 17.00 -4.43 -17.73
N LEU A 229 16.06 -4.74 -16.82
CA LEU A 229 15.12 -3.77 -16.25
C LEU A 229 15.59 -3.22 -14.91
N GLU A 230 15.38 -1.92 -14.67
CA GLU A 230 15.30 -1.39 -13.31
C GLU A 230 13.99 -1.87 -12.66
N VAL A 231 14.07 -2.33 -11.41
CA VAL A 231 12.92 -2.90 -10.69
C VAL A 231 12.49 -1.97 -9.57
N PHE A 232 11.20 -1.65 -9.56
CA PHE A 232 10.53 -0.89 -8.51
C PHE A 232 9.55 -1.77 -7.73
N ILE A 233 9.41 -1.50 -6.43
CA ILE A 233 8.43 -2.15 -5.55
C ILE A 233 7.80 -1.06 -4.67
N GLU A 234 6.49 -1.13 -4.46
CA GLU A 234 5.71 -0.11 -3.76
C GLU A 234 5.07 -0.63 -2.46
N PRO A 235 5.83 -1.16 -1.48
CA PRO A 235 5.22 -1.60 -0.24
C PRO A 235 4.59 -0.40 0.49
N GLY A 236 3.40 -0.61 1.05
CA GLY A 236 2.70 0.35 1.88
C GLY A 236 2.85 -0.01 3.35
N GLU A 237 2.03 -0.97 3.79
CA GLU A 237 1.99 -1.40 5.19
C GLU A 237 3.35 -1.85 5.74
N ALA A 238 4.18 -2.52 4.93
CA ALA A 238 5.49 -3.01 5.39
C ALA A 238 6.41 -1.90 5.95
N PHE A 239 6.22 -0.63 5.59
CA PHE A 239 6.96 0.47 6.23
C PHE A 239 6.59 0.62 7.71
N ALA A 240 5.30 0.61 8.04
CA ALA A 240 4.79 0.92 9.38
C ALA A 240 4.21 -0.30 10.12
N LEU A 241 4.32 -1.50 9.54
CA LEU A 241 3.81 -2.75 10.08
C LEU A 241 4.29 -2.94 11.52
N ASN A 242 3.33 -3.05 12.45
CA ASN A 242 3.58 -3.20 13.90
C ASN A 242 4.41 -2.07 14.56
N ALA A 243 4.59 -0.93 13.89
CA ALA A 243 5.30 0.23 14.41
C ALA A 243 4.35 1.30 15.00
N GLY A 244 3.04 1.19 14.77
CA GLY A 244 2.04 2.14 15.26
C GLY A 244 1.06 1.52 16.27
N TYR A 245 0.54 2.36 17.17
CA TYR A 245 -0.51 2.01 18.12
C TYR A 245 -1.57 3.10 18.13
N LEU A 246 -2.84 2.73 18.17
CA LEU A 246 -3.91 3.65 18.54
C LEU A 246 -4.22 3.49 20.02
N ILE A 247 -3.88 4.49 20.82
CA ILE A 247 -4.23 4.52 22.24
C ILE A 247 -5.58 5.18 22.42
N THR A 248 -6.46 4.51 23.16
CA THR A 248 -7.81 4.95 23.48
C THR A 248 -8.11 4.61 24.95
N LYS A 249 -9.23 5.11 25.46
CA LYS A 249 -9.75 4.77 26.79
C LYS A 249 -11.24 4.47 26.71
N VAL A 250 -11.72 3.75 27.72
CA VAL A 250 -13.14 3.57 27.97
C VAL A 250 -13.70 4.89 28.51
N LEU A 251 -14.82 5.33 27.96
CA LEU A 251 -15.59 6.49 28.39
C LEU A 251 -16.80 6.10 29.22
N ASP A 252 -17.41 4.96 28.88
CA ASP A 252 -18.58 4.44 29.56
C ASP A 252 -18.67 2.92 29.37
N ILE A 253 -19.36 2.25 30.29
CA ILE A 253 -19.68 0.83 30.20
C ILE A 253 -21.19 0.68 30.39
N THR A 254 -21.85 0.15 29.37
CA THR A 254 -23.29 -0.07 29.35
C THR A 254 -23.61 -1.54 29.14
N GLU A 255 -24.86 -1.93 29.31
CA GLU A 255 -25.32 -3.31 29.13
C GLU A 255 -26.59 -3.34 28.28
N ASN A 256 -26.59 -4.20 27.26
CA ASN A 256 -27.77 -4.52 26.44
C ASN A 256 -27.90 -6.05 26.32
N ASP A 257 -27.77 -6.59 25.11
CA ASP A 257 -27.62 -8.03 24.84
C ASP A 257 -26.31 -8.60 25.42
N MET A 258 -25.34 -7.73 25.67
CA MET A 258 -24.06 -8.02 26.32
C MET A 258 -23.46 -6.73 26.92
N PRO A 259 -22.37 -6.82 27.70
CA PRO A 259 -21.59 -5.65 28.11
C PRO A 259 -20.98 -4.91 26.91
N ILE A 260 -21.08 -3.58 26.90
CA ILE A 260 -20.57 -2.70 25.85
C ILE A 260 -19.67 -1.63 26.47
N ALA A 261 -18.42 -1.57 26.03
CA ALA A 261 -17.50 -0.50 26.41
C ALA A 261 -17.46 0.56 25.29
N ILE A 262 -17.84 1.80 25.62
CA ILE A 262 -17.78 2.93 24.69
C ILE A 262 -16.40 3.56 24.80
N LEU A 263 -15.70 3.66 23.67
CA LEU A 263 -14.34 4.18 23.60
C LEU A 263 -14.31 5.63 23.11
N ASP A 264 -13.26 6.36 23.47
CA ASP A 264 -13.00 7.72 22.96
C ASP A 264 -12.44 7.74 21.52
N THR A 265 -12.44 6.60 20.84
CA THR A 265 -12.08 6.44 19.43
C THR A 265 -13.30 6.10 18.55
N SER A 266 -13.07 5.90 17.26
CA SER A 266 -14.09 5.53 16.26
C SER A 266 -13.52 4.59 15.23
N ALA A 267 -14.25 3.52 14.91
CA ALA A 267 -13.90 2.62 13.82
C ALA A 267 -13.93 3.39 12.49
N ALA A 268 -15.04 4.08 12.20
CA ALA A 268 -15.20 4.84 10.97
C ALA A 268 -14.13 5.93 10.75
N CYS A 269 -13.70 6.62 11.82
CA CYS A 269 -12.76 7.74 11.68
C CYS A 269 -11.29 7.36 11.87
N HIS A 270 -10.98 6.34 12.65
CA HIS A 270 -9.60 6.00 13.06
C HIS A 270 -9.16 4.59 12.66
N MET A 271 -10.06 3.74 12.20
CA MET A 271 -9.70 2.41 11.68
C MET A 271 -10.76 1.98 10.67
N PRO A 272 -10.98 2.76 9.60
CA PRO A 272 -12.11 2.58 8.68
C PRO A 272 -12.14 1.16 8.09
N ASP A 273 -10.97 0.55 7.90
CA ASP A 273 -10.81 -0.82 7.46
C ASP A 273 -11.62 -1.81 8.31
N VAL A 274 -11.85 -1.56 9.62
CA VAL A 274 -12.66 -2.42 10.49
C VAL A 274 -14.10 -2.52 10.02
N LEU A 275 -14.60 -1.47 9.36
CA LEU A 275 -15.95 -1.43 8.80
C LEU A 275 -15.95 -1.82 7.32
N GLU A 276 -14.97 -1.34 6.55
CA GLU A 276 -14.91 -1.54 5.10
C GLU A 276 -14.52 -2.98 4.71
N MET A 277 -13.67 -3.61 5.52
CA MET A 277 -13.25 -4.99 5.40
C MET A 277 -13.19 -5.59 6.80
N PRO A 278 -14.27 -6.23 7.30
CA PRO A 278 -14.45 -6.59 8.71
C PRO A 278 -13.29 -7.40 9.31
N TYR A 279 -12.24 -6.68 9.69
CA TYR A 279 -11.04 -7.21 10.32
C TYR A 279 -11.10 -6.79 11.78
N ARG A 280 -10.69 -7.71 12.65
CA ARG A 280 -10.66 -7.46 14.08
C ARG A 280 -9.24 -7.02 14.45
N PRO A 281 -8.99 -5.74 14.76
CA PRO A 281 -7.65 -5.29 15.06
C PRO A 281 -7.14 -5.98 16.32
N PRO A 282 -5.85 -6.36 16.38
CA PRO A 282 -5.27 -6.90 17.59
C PRO A 282 -5.32 -5.83 18.69
N LEU A 283 -5.80 -6.23 19.87
CA LEU A 283 -5.89 -5.36 21.04
C LEU A 283 -5.04 -5.92 22.17
N PHE A 284 -4.23 -5.04 22.78
CA PHE A 284 -3.30 -5.43 23.83
C PHE A 284 -4.02 -6.08 25.02
N ASN A 285 -3.46 -7.18 25.53
CA ASN A 285 -4.01 -7.98 26.64
C ASN A 285 -5.46 -8.47 26.47
N SER A 286 -5.98 -8.50 25.25
CA SER A 286 -7.30 -9.06 24.95
C SER A 286 -7.21 -10.51 24.46
N GLY A 287 -8.33 -11.23 24.51
CA GLY A 287 -8.56 -12.51 23.84
C GLY A 287 -9.74 -12.43 22.87
N MET A 288 -10.02 -13.52 22.17
CA MET A 288 -11.27 -13.72 21.45
C MET A 288 -12.47 -13.66 22.39
N PRO A 289 -13.70 -13.37 21.90
CA PRO A 289 -14.90 -13.48 22.72
C PRO A 289 -14.93 -14.83 23.47
N ASP A 290 -15.21 -14.77 24.76
CA ASP A 290 -15.31 -15.92 25.68
C ASP A 290 -14.01 -16.72 25.92
N GLU A 291 -12.87 -16.27 25.38
CA GLU A 291 -11.55 -16.84 25.69
C GLU A 291 -11.09 -16.48 27.12
N LYS A 292 -11.37 -15.25 27.55
CA LYS A 292 -11.09 -14.74 28.90
C LYS A 292 -12.37 -14.45 29.66
N THR A 293 -12.25 -14.18 30.96
CA THR A 293 -13.38 -14.10 31.90
C THR A 293 -14.43 -13.02 31.56
N TYR A 294 -14.03 -11.88 31.00
CA TYR A 294 -14.94 -10.75 30.77
C TYR A 294 -14.99 -10.34 29.29
N THR A 295 -16.09 -10.65 28.59
CA THR A 295 -16.33 -10.27 27.19
C THR A 295 -17.06 -8.93 27.09
N TYR A 296 -16.59 -8.04 26.21
CA TYR A 296 -17.22 -6.76 25.88
C TYR A 296 -17.30 -6.57 24.38
N ARG A 297 -18.38 -5.93 23.92
CA ARG A 297 -18.41 -5.29 22.60
C ARG A 297 -17.79 -3.90 22.72
N LEU A 298 -16.79 -3.60 21.89
CA LEU A 298 -16.15 -2.30 21.85
C LEU A 298 -16.87 -1.41 20.83
N GLY A 299 -17.59 -0.43 21.36
CA GLY A 299 -18.31 0.58 20.58
C GLY A 299 -17.59 1.92 20.58
N SER A 300 -17.92 2.75 19.62
CA SER A 300 -17.35 4.10 19.47
C SER A 300 -18.32 5.17 19.99
N GLN A 301 -17.80 6.34 20.32
CA GLN A 301 -18.60 7.48 20.82
C GLN A 301 -19.46 8.20 19.75
N THR A 302 -19.54 7.68 18.52
CA THR A 302 -20.27 8.33 17.43
C THR A 302 -21.75 7.92 17.40
N CYS A 303 -22.56 8.62 16.59
CA CYS A 303 -23.97 8.28 16.40
C CYS A 303 -24.21 7.20 15.33
N LEU A 304 -23.15 6.69 14.69
CA LEU A 304 -23.27 5.63 13.69
C LEU A 304 -23.48 4.29 14.40
N ALA A 305 -24.66 3.69 14.21
CA ALA A 305 -25.02 2.42 14.86
C ALA A 305 -24.04 1.27 14.55
N GLY A 306 -23.41 1.29 13.37
CA GLY A 306 -22.40 0.30 12.97
C GLY A 306 -20.97 0.62 13.39
N ASP A 307 -20.73 1.67 14.19
CA ASP A 307 -19.37 2.08 14.61
C ASP A 307 -18.84 1.20 15.77
N VAL A 308 -18.77 -0.11 15.46
CA VAL A 308 -18.38 -1.19 16.36
C VAL A 308 -17.03 -1.72 15.91
N ILE A 309 -16.07 -1.76 16.84
CA ILE A 309 -14.71 -2.23 16.55
C ILE A 309 -14.65 -3.76 16.56
N GLY A 310 -15.44 -4.39 17.43
CA GLY A 310 -15.52 -5.83 17.57
C GLY A 310 -15.73 -6.26 19.01
N GLU A 311 -15.73 -7.56 19.23
CA GLU A 311 -15.90 -8.17 20.55
C GLU A 311 -14.57 -8.72 21.07
N TYR A 312 -14.27 -8.43 22.33
CA TYR A 312 -12.98 -8.72 22.97
C TYR A 312 -13.21 -9.23 24.38
N SER A 313 -12.37 -10.16 24.83
CA SER A 313 -12.38 -10.62 26.22
C SER A 313 -11.14 -10.19 26.99
N PHE A 314 -11.26 -10.04 28.30
CA PHE A 314 -10.20 -9.57 29.21
C PHE A 314 -10.15 -10.43 30.49
N ASP A 315 -8.98 -10.49 31.13
CA ASP A 315 -8.78 -11.23 32.39
C ASP A 315 -9.40 -10.54 33.61
N LYS A 316 -9.63 -9.23 33.50
CA LYS A 316 -10.21 -8.36 34.53
C LYS A 316 -11.31 -7.51 33.91
N PRO A 317 -12.31 -7.05 34.69
CA PRO A 317 -13.29 -6.10 34.18
C PRO A 317 -12.61 -4.81 33.70
N LEU A 318 -13.22 -4.15 32.72
CA LEU A 318 -12.77 -2.83 32.26
C LEU A 318 -13.23 -1.75 33.25
N ASP A 319 -12.46 -0.67 33.35
CA ASP A 319 -12.75 0.51 34.16
C ASP A 319 -12.82 1.77 33.27
N ILE A 320 -13.52 2.80 33.73
CA ILE A 320 -13.67 4.12 33.09
C ILE A 320 -12.57 5.09 33.58
#